data_AF-A0AA39HMG2-F1
#
_entry.id   AF-A0AA39HMG2-F1
#
_cell.length_a   1.000
_cell.length_b   1.000
_cell.length_c   1.000
_cell.angle_alpha   90.00
_cell.angle_beta   90.00
_cell.angle_gamma   90.00
#
_symmetry.space_group_name_H-M   'P 1'
#
loop_
_entity.id
_entity.type
_entity.pdbx_description
1 polymer ?
#
loop_
_entity_poly.entity_id
_entity_poly.type
_entity_poly.pdbx_seq_one_letter_code
_entity_poly.pdbx_strand_id
1 'polypeptide(L)'
;MLGRAMLGRRGFSLGAPLRQVAAVTSEEFSVRRARLMESLRREKAKSNDSASLTAVLKGRQKTFSAPDVPHPFRQCSNFRYLTGITLPNSRLVLTESESILFIERRTKNQQLWDGDIPSFAELSQLSGVDRVLPLGEFENFVAVQQRRRGQ
;
A
#
# COMPACT_ATOMS: atom_id res chain seq x y z
N MET A 1 -33.56 33.60 -56.09
CA MET A 1 -33.77 34.41 -54.88
C MET A 1 -32.92 33.84 -53.75
N LEU A 2 -32.12 34.70 -53.13
CA LEU A 2 -31.10 34.41 -52.11
C LEU A 2 -31.70 33.81 -50.82
N GLY A 3 -30.92 33.00 -50.10
CA GLY A 3 -31.37 32.46 -48.81
C GLY A 3 -30.29 31.83 -47.91
N ARG A 4 -29.33 32.66 -47.46
CA ARG A 4 -28.56 32.56 -46.18
C ARG A 4 -27.70 31.31 -45.92
N ALA A 5 -26.39 31.51 -46.09
CA ALA A 5 -25.36 30.79 -45.34
C ALA A 5 -25.46 31.12 -43.84
N MET A 6 -25.56 30.10 -42.99
CA MET A 6 -25.33 30.25 -41.55
C MET A 6 -23.90 29.78 -41.22
N LEU A 7 -23.08 30.77 -40.87
CA LEU A 7 -21.83 30.58 -40.16
C LEU A 7 -22.08 29.94 -38.78
N GLY A 8 -21.19 29.05 -38.38
CA GLY A 8 -20.67 29.02 -37.02
C GLY A 8 -21.43 28.19 -36.00
N ARG A 9 -21.07 26.91 -35.91
CA ARG A 9 -20.83 26.29 -34.61
C ARG A 9 -19.44 25.68 -34.63
N ARG A 10 -18.46 26.43 -34.11
CA ARG A 10 -17.20 25.83 -33.66
C ARG A 10 -17.60 24.84 -32.57
N GLY A 11 -17.59 23.55 -32.92
CA GLY A 11 -17.79 22.49 -31.96
C GLY A 11 -16.79 22.68 -30.84
N PHE A 12 -17.28 22.68 -29.61
CA PHE A 12 -16.46 22.51 -28.43
C PHE A 12 -15.61 21.26 -28.65
N SER A 13 -14.30 21.44 -28.77
CA SER A 13 -13.35 20.34 -28.64
C SER A 13 -13.58 19.74 -27.27
N LEU A 14 -14.14 18.52 -27.25
CA LEU A 14 -14.16 17.66 -26.07
C LEU A 14 -12.73 17.64 -25.54
N GLY A 15 -12.55 18.17 -24.33
CA GLY A 15 -11.26 18.23 -23.67
C GLY A 15 -10.55 16.89 -23.78
N ALA A 16 -9.24 16.95 -24.03
CA ALA A 16 -8.40 15.76 -24.10
C ALA A 16 -8.80 14.77 -23.00
N PRO A 17 -8.95 13.46 -23.30
CA PRO A 17 -9.34 12.50 -22.29
C PRO A 17 -8.40 12.67 -21.11
N LEU A 18 -8.97 12.83 -19.91
CA LEU A 18 -8.21 12.90 -18.67
C LEU A 18 -7.19 11.77 -18.72
N ARG A 19 -5.90 12.13 -18.73
CA ARG A 19 -4.76 11.23 -18.85
C ARG A 19 -5.05 10.00 -18.01
N GLN A 20 -5.35 8.87 -18.67
CA GLN A 20 -5.58 7.61 -18.01
C GLN A 20 -4.28 7.25 -17.31
N VAL A 21 -4.21 7.54 -16.00
CA VAL A 21 -3.04 7.22 -15.20
C VAL A 21 -2.98 5.71 -15.21
N ALA A 22 -1.98 5.14 -15.89
CA ALA A 22 -1.75 3.71 -15.88
C ALA A 22 -1.79 3.22 -14.43
N ALA A 23 -2.55 2.16 -14.15
CA ALA A 23 -2.61 1.58 -12.82
C ALA A 23 -1.18 1.22 -12.40
N VAL A 24 -0.77 1.64 -11.20
CA VAL A 24 0.56 1.34 -10.67
C VAL A 24 0.65 -0.18 -10.50
N THR A 25 1.63 -0.81 -11.15
CA THR A 25 1.80 -2.25 -11.13
C THR A 25 2.45 -2.73 -9.84
N SER A 26 2.34 -4.02 -9.55
CA SER A 26 2.99 -4.64 -8.39
C SER A 26 4.52 -4.56 -8.48
N GLU A 27 5.08 -4.65 -9.70
CA GLU A 27 6.52 -4.50 -9.94
C GLU A 27 7.02 -3.10 -9.55
N GLU A 28 6.24 -2.06 -9.84
CA GLU A 28 6.59 -0.69 -9.46
C GLU A 28 6.62 -0.53 -7.93
N PHE A 29 5.73 -1.19 -7.19
CA PHE A 29 5.80 -1.22 -5.73
C PHE A 29 7.05 -1.93 -5.22
N SER A 30 7.43 -3.05 -5.83
CA SER A 30 8.66 -3.79 -5.51
C SER A 30 9.92 -2.94 -5.75
N VAL A 31 9.98 -2.22 -6.87
CA VAL A 31 11.08 -1.29 -7.18
C VAL A 31 11.19 -0.18 -6.13
N ARG A 32 10.05 0.39 -5.68
CA ARG A 32 10.06 1.43 -4.64
C ARG A 32 10.58 0.90 -3.30
N ARG A 33 10.19 -0.31 -2.90
CA ARG A 33 10.71 -0.96 -1.68
C ARG A 33 12.21 -1.22 -1.80
N ALA A 34 12.68 -1.69 -2.95
CA ALA A 34 14.10 -1.89 -3.20
C ALA A 34 14.92 -0.60 -3.06
N ARG A 35 14.44 0.51 -3.67
CA ARG A 35 15.08 1.84 -3.56
C ARG A 35 15.11 2.38 -2.13
N LEU A 36 14.04 2.15 -1.36
CA LEU A 36 13.99 2.51 0.05
C LEU A 36 15.04 1.71 0.83
N MET A 37 15.08 0.38 0.65
CA MET A 37 16.04 -0.47 1.34
C MET A 37 17.49 -0.14 0.98
N GLU A 38 17.77 0.17 -0.29
CA GLU A 38 19.08 0.65 -0.71
C GLU A 38 19.48 1.96 0.00
N SER A 39 18.55 2.90 0.10
CA SER A 39 18.79 4.18 0.79
C SER A 39 19.04 3.99 2.28
N LEU A 40 18.29 3.09 2.93
CA LEU A 40 18.50 2.74 4.33
C LEU A 40 19.84 2.02 4.55
N ARG A 41 20.24 1.12 3.63
CA ARG A 41 21.55 0.46 3.68
C ARG A 41 22.70 1.46 3.57
N ARG A 42 22.61 2.43 2.66
CA ARG A 42 23.61 3.51 2.53
C ARG A 42 23.72 4.35 3.81
N GLU A 43 22.59 4.63 4.46
CA GLU A 43 22.61 5.39 5.71
C GLU A 43 23.19 4.58 6.87
N LYS A 44 22.79 3.31 6.98
CA LYS A 44 23.36 2.37 7.95
C LYS A 44 24.87 2.18 7.76
N ALA A 45 25.38 2.15 6.52
CA ALA A 45 26.81 2.02 6.25
C ALA A 45 27.66 3.19 6.80
N LYS A 46 27.03 4.35 7.08
CA LYS A 46 27.70 5.48 7.76
C LYS A 46 27.80 5.30 9.27
N SER A 47 26.97 4.43 9.85
CA SER A 47 27.08 3.99 11.23
C SER A 47 27.89 2.70 11.32
N ASN A 48 28.75 2.56 12.32
CA ASN A 48 29.43 1.28 12.61
C ASN A 48 28.48 0.24 13.26
N ASP A 49 27.19 0.22 12.90
CA ASP A 49 26.21 -0.73 13.43
C ASP A 49 26.12 -1.98 12.54
N SER A 50 26.58 -3.11 13.06
CA SER A 50 26.52 -4.41 12.38
C SER A 50 25.15 -5.09 12.50
N ALA A 51 24.23 -4.56 13.29
CA ALA A 51 22.88 -5.12 13.48
C ALA A 51 22.13 -5.29 12.16
N SER A 52 21.34 -6.36 11.99
CA SER A 52 20.50 -6.53 10.79
C SER A 52 19.51 -5.36 10.58
N LEU A 53 19.33 -4.91 9.33
CA LEU A 53 18.40 -3.84 8.99
C LEU A 53 16.96 -4.39 8.87
N THR A 54 16.03 -3.82 9.64
CA THR A 54 14.59 -4.07 9.50
C THR A 54 13.83 -2.75 9.58
N ALA A 55 12.99 -2.48 8.58
CA ALA A 55 12.10 -1.32 8.56
C ALA A 55 10.65 -1.75 8.73
N VAL A 56 9.91 -1.06 9.60
CA VAL A 56 8.50 -1.33 9.88
C VAL A 56 7.67 -0.10 9.56
N LEU A 57 6.65 -0.27 8.73
CA LEU A 57 5.71 0.78 8.38
C LEU A 57 4.31 0.41 8.83
N LYS A 58 3.71 1.28 9.65
CA LYS A 58 2.34 1.12 10.13
C LYS A 58 1.35 1.73 9.12
N GLY A 59 0.37 0.94 8.72
CA GLY A 59 -0.81 1.41 7.99
C GLY A 59 -1.80 2.13 8.91
N ARG A 60 -2.70 2.90 8.31
CA ARG A 60 -3.74 3.65 9.00
C ARG A 60 -4.81 2.72 9.55
N GLN A 61 -5.36 3.09 10.70
CA GLN A 61 -6.49 2.42 11.33
C GLN A 61 -7.79 3.14 10.93
N LYS A 62 -8.92 2.42 10.98
CA LYS A 62 -10.24 3.05 10.81
C LYS A 62 -10.46 4.06 11.94
N THR A 63 -11.06 5.19 11.61
CA THR A 63 -11.45 6.24 12.56
C THR A 63 -12.94 6.45 12.47
N PHE A 64 -13.57 6.81 13.58
CA PHE A 64 -15.01 6.86 13.72
C PHE A 64 -15.45 8.23 14.25
N SER A 65 -16.50 8.80 13.68
CA SER A 65 -17.10 10.06 14.17
C SER A 65 -18.03 9.84 15.37
N ALA A 66 -18.60 8.63 15.48
CA ALA A 66 -19.40 8.13 16.59
C ALA A 66 -19.18 6.60 16.68
N PRO A 67 -19.56 5.90 17.78
CA PRO A 67 -19.20 4.50 18.02
C PRO A 67 -19.37 3.56 16.81
N ASP A 68 -20.46 3.70 16.05
CA ASP A 68 -20.79 2.86 14.90
C ASP A 68 -20.75 3.59 13.55
N VAL A 69 -20.20 4.81 13.50
CA VAL A 69 -20.15 5.64 12.27
C VAL A 69 -18.70 5.82 11.82
N PRO A 70 -18.21 4.99 10.87
CA PRO A 70 -16.85 5.11 10.37
C PRO A 70 -16.71 6.31 9.44
N HIS A 71 -15.57 7.01 9.53
CA HIS A 71 -15.16 7.93 8.48
C HIS A 71 -14.76 7.17 7.20
N PRO A 72 -14.86 7.80 6.02
CA PRO A 72 -14.28 7.25 4.79
C PRO A 72 -12.80 6.91 4.99
N PHE A 73 -12.44 5.65 4.71
CA PHE A 73 -11.07 5.20 4.95
C PHE A 73 -10.14 5.66 3.83
N ARG A 74 -9.03 6.29 4.20
CA ARG A 74 -7.92 6.63 3.31
C ARG A 74 -6.60 6.20 3.95
N GLN A 75 -5.88 5.31 3.27
CA GLN A 75 -4.61 4.77 3.74
C GLN A 75 -3.52 5.84 3.86
N CYS A 76 -2.56 5.68 4.78
CA CYS A 76 -1.34 6.49 4.85
C CYS A 76 -0.61 6.52 3.50
N SER A 77 -0.19 7.71 3.04
CA SER A 77 0.45 7.88 1.72
C SER A 77 1.71 7.04 1.59
N ASN A 78 2.58 7.01 2.60
CA ASN A 78 3.83 6.25 2.56
C ASN A 78 3.57 4.74 2.45
N PHE A 79 2.58 4.25 3.21
CA PHE A 79 2.18 2.84 3.16
C PHE A 79 1.60 2.48 1.78
N ARG A 80 0.67 3.29 1.27
CA ARG A 80 0.06 3.08 -0.05
C ARG A 80 1.09 3.21 -1.18
N TYR A 81 2.07 4.09 -1.04
CA TYR A 81 3.13 4.30 -2.03
C TYR A 81 4.00 3.05 -2.22
N LEU A 82 4.23 2.27 -1.17
CA LEU A 82 5.11 1.10 -1.16
C LEU A 82 4.40 -0.24 -1.38
N THR A 83 3.08 -0.27 -1.24
CA THR A 83 2.28 -1.52 -1.29
C THR A 83 1.09 -1.47 -2.23
N GLY A 84 0.57 -0.29 -2.56
CA GLY A 84 -0.71 -0.14 -3.25
C GLY A 84 -1.94 -0.48 -2.42
N ILE A 85 -1.77 -1.11 -1.25
CA ILE A 85 -2.87 -1.66 -0.46
C ILE A 85 -3.65 -0.55 0.26
N THR A 86 -4.97 -0.70 0.24
CA THR A 86 -5.94 0.23 0.86
C THR A 86 -6.70 -0.38 2.02
N LEU A 87 -6.24 -1.53 2.54
CA LEU A 87 -6.82 -2.16 3.72
C LEU A 87 -6.39 -1.47 5.02
N PRO A 88 -7.28 -1.30 6.01
CA PRO A 88 -6.93 -0.77 7.32
C PRO A 88 -6.11 -1.77 8.14
N ASN A 89 -5.58 -1.32 9.28
CA ASN A 89 -4.93 -2.17 10.30
C ASN A 89 -3.86 -3.10 9.69
N SER A 90 -3.07 -2.57 8.76
CA SER A 90 -2.05 -3.31 8.04
C SER A 90 -0.65 -2.86 8.46
N ARG A 91 0.36 -3.74 8.36
CA ARG A 91 1.77 -3.41 8.62
C ARG A 91 2.64 -3.96 7.50
N LEU A 92 3.62 -3.18 7.06
CA LEU A 92 4.63 -3.62 6.10
C LEU A 92 5.95 -3.76 6.85
N VAL A 93 6.60 -4.91 6.71
CA VAL A 93 7.93 -5.15 7.24
C VAL A 93 8.88 -5.42 6.08
N LEU A 94 9.98 -4.67 6.06
CA LEU A 94 11.05 -4.83 5.09
C LEU A 94 12.29 -5.31 5.83
N THR A 95 12.80 -6.45 5.42
CA THR A 95 14.05 -7.02 5.90
C THR A 95 15.09 -6.94 4.80
N GLU A 96 16.33 -7.33 5.09
CA GLU A 96 17.37 -7.39 4.07
C GLU A 96 17.08 -8.43 2.97
N SER A 97 16.27 -9.45 3.27
CA SER A 97 15.97 -10.58 2.37
C SER A 97 14.59 -10.53 1.73
N GLU A 98 13.58 -10.00 2.43
CA GLU A 98 12.18 -10.08 2.00
C GLU A 98 11.32 -8.91 2.49
N SER A 99 10.20 -8.71 1.80
CA SER A 99 9.11 -7.80 2.13
C SER A 99 7.86 -8.58 2.52
N ILE A 100 7.31 -8.25 3.69
CA ILE A 100 6.21 -8.98 4.31
C ILE A 100 5.09 -8.01 4.66
N LEU A 101 3.87 -8.36 4.25
CA LEU A 101 2.66 -7.61 4.55
C LEU A 101 1.83 -8.34 5.60
N PHE A 102 1.56 -7.68 6.71
CA PHE A 102 0.71 -8.18 7.79
C PHE A 102 -0.67 -7.55 7.69
N ILE A 103 -1.71 -8.38 7.56
CA ILE A 103 -3.09 -7.96 7.34
C ILE A 103 -4.00 -8.53 8.42
N GLU A 104 -4.90 -7.69 8.94
CA GLU A 104 -5.92 -8.13 9.91
C GLU A 104 -6.86 -9.15 9.25
N ARG A 105 -6.97 -10.35 9.86
CA ARG A 105 -7.98 -11.32 9.43
C ARG A 105 -9.35 -10.83 9.83
N ARG A 106 -10.29 -10.85 8.89
CA ARG A 106 -11.68 -10.43 9.14
C ARG A 106 -12.56 -11.63 9.39
N THR A 107 -13.48 -11.47 10.33
CA THR A 107 -14.52 -12.47 10.60
C THR A 107 -15.58 -12.44 9.50
N LYS A 108 -16.34 -13.53 9.34
CA LYS A 108 -17.46 -13.59 8.37
C LYS A 108 -18.46 -12.45 8.56
N ASN A 109 -18.71 -12.08 9.81
CA ASN A 109 -19.61 -10.98 10.15
C ASN A 109 -19.09 -9.63 9.65
N GLN A 110 -17.78 -9.40 9.67
CA GLN A 110 -17.20 -8.14 9.15
C GLN A 110 -17.25 -8.07 7.62
N GLN A 111 -17.09 -9.20 6.92
CA GLN A 111 -17.18 -9.27 5.46
C GLN A 111 -18.59 -8.92 4.95
N LEU A 112 -19.64 -9.27 5.71
CA LEU A 112 -21.02 -8.90 5.37
C LEU A 112 -21.21 -7.38 5.23
N TRP A 113 -20.49 -6.59 6.04
CA TRP A 113 -20.60 -5.13 6.07
C TRP A 113 -19.54 -4.41 5.24
N ASP A 114 -18.31 -4.91 5.24
CA ASP A 114 -17.17 -4.27 4.58
C ASP A 114 -16.95 -4.76 3.13
N GLY A 115 -17.69 -5.78 2.71
CA GLY A 115 -17.54 -6.44 1.42
C GLY A 115 -16.43 -7.50 1.39
N ASP A 116 -16.27 -8.12 0.24
CA ASP A 116 -15.24 -9.12 0.02
C ASP A 116 -13.85 -8.48 0.05
N ILE A 117 -12.98 -9.11 0.84
CA ILE A 117 -11.58 -8.69 0.99
C ILE A 117 -10.73 -9.66 0.16
N PRO A 118 -9.75 -9.14 -0.60
CA PRO A 118 -8.84 -10.01 -1.33
C PRO A 118 -8.14 -11.00 -0.38
N SER A 119 -8.02 -12.23 -0.84
CA SER A 119 -7.24 -13.28 -0.19
C SER A 119 -5.77 -12.88 -0.04
N PHE A 120 -5.03 -13.55 0.83
CA PHE A 120 -3.60 -13.29 1.00
C PHE A 120 -2.81 -13.51 -0.29
N ALA A 121 -3.22 -14.47 -1.12
CA ALA A 121 -2.61 -14.69 -2.43
C ALA A 121 -2.83 -13.50 -3.38
N GLU A 122 -4.06 -13.00 -3.47
CA GLU A 122 -4.38 -11.81 -4.27
C GLU A 122 -3.65 -10.58 -3.74
N LEU A 123 -3.58 -10.39 -2.42
CA LEU A 123 -2.81 -9.28 -1.83
C LEU A 123 -1.32 -9.38 -2.14
N SER A 124 -0.76 -10.58 -2.17
CA SER A 124 0.64 -10.81 -2.58
C SER A 124 0.84 -10.38 -4.02
N GLN A 125 -0.06 -10.79 -4.92
CA GLN A 125 -0.01 -10.43 -6.35
C GLN A 125 -0.18 -8.93 -6.57
N LEU A 126 -1.14 -8.29 -5.91
CA LEU A 126 -1.45 -6.87 -6.06
C LEU A 126 -0.33 -5.97 -5.53
N SER A 127 0.29 -6.34 -4.41
CA SER A 127 1.34 -5.52 -3.77
C SER A 127 2.76 -5.88 -4.19
N GLY A 128 2.95 -7.05 -4.82
CA GLY A 128 4.25 -7.59 -5.21
C GLY A 128 5.15 -7.97 -4.03
N VAL A 129 4.60 -8.08 -2.82
CA VAL A 129 5.35 -8.51 -1.63
C VAL A 129 5.62 -10.02 -1.68
N ASP A 130 6.68 -10.43 -1.00
CA ASP A 130 7.12 -11.83 -0.98
C ASP A 130 6.15 -12.70 -0.17
N ARG A 131 5.61 -12.15 0.93
CA ARG A 131 4.69 -12.86 1.82
C ARG A 131 3.60 -11.96 2.38
N VAL A 132 2.42 -12.55 2.57
CA VAL A 132 1.30 -11.94 3.31
C VAL A 132 0.95 -12.83 4.51
N LEU A 133 0.92 -12.25 5.70
CA LEU A 133 0.68 -12.96 6.97
C LEU A 133 -0.45 -12.31 7.78
N PRO A 134 -1.09 -13.04 8.70
CA PRO A 134 -2.03 -12.47 9.66
C PRO A 134 -1.38 -11.42 10.56
N LEU A 135 -2.09 -10.33 10.85
CA LEU A 135 -1.62 -9.28 11.76
C LEU A 135 -1.26 -9.78 13.16
N GLY A 136 -1.92 -10.85 13.63
CA GLY A 136 -1.62 -11.49 14.91
C GLY A 136 -0.22 -12.10 15.01
N GLU A 137 0.42 -12.40 13.87
CA GLU A 137 1.79 -12.94 13.85
C GLU A 137 2.86 -11.84 13.89
N PHE A 138 2.48 -10.57 13.77
CA PHE A 138 3.41 -9.44 13.67
C PHE A 138 4.31 -9.32 14.91
N GLU A 139 3.74 -9.38 16.12
CA GLU A 139 4.52 -9.20 17.36
C GLU A 139 5.55 -10.32 17.52
N ASN A 140 5.16 -11.57 17.21
CA ASN A 140 6.07 -12.71 17.22
C ASN A 140 7.20 -12.54 16.19
N PHE A 141 6.88 -12.08 14.97
CA PHE A 141 7.87 -11.83 13.94
C PHE A 141 8.92 -10.79 14.38
N VAL A 142 8.47 -9.67 14.95
CA VAL A 142 9.36 -8.60 15.43
C VAL A 142 10.23 -9.08 16.59
N ALA A 143 9.66 -9.84 17.54
CA ALA A 143 10.42 -10.41 18.64
C ALA A 143 11.56 -11.34 18.16
N VAL A 144 11.30 -12.16 17.13
CA VAL A 144 12.34 -13.01 16.51
C VAL A 144 13.43 -12.16 15.85
N GLN A 145 13.06 -11.09 15.13
CA GLN A 145 14.05 -10.20 14.50
C GLN A 145 14.91 -9.45 15.51
N GLN A 146 14.34 -9.03 16.64
CA GLN A 146 15.10 -8.38 17.72
C GLN A 146 16.14 -9.32 18.36
N ARG A 147 15.81 -10.61 18.52
CA ARG A 147 16.76 -11.61 19.06
C ARG A 147 17.96 -11.81 18.13
N ARG A 148 17.75 -11.76 16.81
CA ARG A 148 18.82 -11.83 15.81
C ARG A 148 19.75 -10.61 15.79
N ARG A 149 19.36 -9.50 16.44
CA ARG A 149 20.19 -8.30 16.58
C ARG A 149 21.17 -8.39 17.76
N GLY A 150 20.90 -9.26 18.74
CA GLY A 150 21.71 -9.42 19.95
C GLY A 150 22.73 -10.57 19.90
N GLN A 151 22.86 -11.25 18.75
CA GLN A 151 23.90 -12.23 18.44
C GLN A 151 24.87 -11.62 17.44
#